data_AF-A0A5M5BW56-F1
#
_entry.id   AF-A0A5M5BW56-F1
#
_cell.length_a   1.000
_cell.length_b   1.000
_cell.length_c   1.000
_cell.angle_alpha   90.00
_cell.angle_beta   90.00
_cell.angle_gamma   90.00
#
_symmetry.space_group_name_H-M   'P 1'
#
loop_
_entity.id
_entity.type
_entity.pdbx_description
1 polymer ?
#
loop_
_entity_poly.entity_id
_entity_poly.type
_entity_poly.pdbx_seq_one_letter_code
_entity_poly.pdbx_strand_id
1 'polypeptide(L)' 'GLDLPESDDYLTVGGLILNQYQSFPKLHEVVRVGRYQFKIIKVTATKIELVRLKVLE' A
#
# COMPACT_ATOMS: atom_id res chain seq x y z
N GLY A 1 10.76 3.56 -14.18
CA GLY A 1 10.61 2.74 -12.96
C GLY A 1 9.22 2.95 -12.40
N LEU A 2 8.95 2.51 -11.18
CA LEU A 2 7.76 2.95 -10.44
C LEU A 2 8.16 4.20 -9.64
N ASP A 3 7.52 5.34 -9.92
CA ASP A 3 7.74 6.58 -9.17
C ASP A 3 6.78 6.59 -7.98
N LEU A 4 7.02 5.73 -6.99
CA LEU A 4 6.26 5.74 -5.74
C LEU A 4 6.70 6.94 -4.88
N PRO A 5 5.81 7.52 -4.07
CA PRO A 5 6.22 8.53 -3.11
C PRO A 5 7.28 7.96 -2.16
N GLU A 6 8.30 8.77 -1.87
CA GLU A 6 9.34 8.48 -0.90
C GLU A 6 9.21 9.47 0.27
N SER A 7 9.46 9.01 1.48
CA SER A 7 9.46 9.82 2.71
C SER A 7 10.33 9.14 3.76
N ASP A 8 10.88 9.91 4.70
CA ASP A 8 11.59 9.39 5.86
C ASP A 8 10.66 8.61 6.83
N ASP A 9 9.34 8.80 6.72
CA ASP A 9 8.34 8.14 7.56
C ASP A 9 8.16 6.63 7.26
N TYR A 10 8.59 6.16 6.09
CA TYR A 10 8.42 4.78 5.69
C TYR A 10 9.51 4.29 4.72
N LEU A 11 9.88 3.01 4.85
CA LEU A 11 10.92 2.39 4.01
C LEU A 11 10.36 1.33 3.05
N THR A 12 9.10 0.96 3.21
CA THR A 12 8.50 -0.18 2.48
C THR A 12 7.14 0.21 1.92
N VAL A 13 6.67 -0.52 0.90
CA VAL A 13 5.32 -0.36 0.36
C VAL A 13 4.24 -0.56 1.42
N GLY A 14 4.45 -1.48 2.37
CA GLY A 14 3.55 -1.65 3.51
C GLY A 14 3.51 -0.40 4.40
N GLY A 15 4.67 0.20 4.67
CA GLY A 15 4.77 1.47 5.38
C GLY A 15 4.08 2.62 4.65
N LEU A 16 4.29 2.75 3.33
CA LEU A 16 3.60 3.72 2.48
C LEU A 16 2.07 3.56 2.56
N ILE A 17 1.56 2.32 2.46
CA ILE A 17 0.12 2.04 2.53
C ILE A 17 -0.44 2.42 3.91
N LEU A 18 0.26 2.05 5.00
CA LEU A 18 -0.16 2.40 6.37
C LEU A 18 -0.12 3.92 6.60
N ASN A 19 0.92 4.59 6.09
CA ASN A 19 1.05 6.05 6.18
C ASN A 19 -0.09 6.76 5.42
N GLN A 20 -0.52 6.25 4.26
CA GLN A 20 -1.65 6.85 3.54
C GLN A 20 -3.02 6.51 4.15
N TYR A 21 -3.20 5.26 4.63
CA TYR A 21 -4.49 4.74 5.10
C TYR A 21 -4.74 5.00 6.59
N GLN A 22 -3.70 5.35 7.35
CA GLN A 22 -3.73 5.67 8.80
C GLN A 22 -4.21 4.52 9.71
N SER A 23 -4.37 3.32 9.16
CA SER A 23 -4.74 2.10 9.88
C SER A 23 -4.35 0.86 9.07
N PHE A 24 -4.56 -0.35 9.59
CA PHE A 24 -4.37 -1.56 8.79
C PHE A 24 -5.56 -1.79 7.85
N PRO A 25 -5.35 -1.81 6.51
CA PRO A 25 -6.41 -2.11 5.57
C PRO A 25 -6.84 -3.58 5.65
N LYS A 26 -8.10 -3.84 5.32
CA LYS A 26 -8.67 -5.20 5.35
C LYS A 26 -8.32 -5.97 4.09
N LEU A 27 -8.46 -7.29 4.17
CA LEU A 27 -8.31 -8.17 3.01
C LEU A 27 -9.24 -7.71 1.87
N HIS A 28 -8.68 -7.67 0.65
CA HIS A 28 -9.35 -7.24 -0.58
C HIS A 28 -9.70 -5.75 -0.69
N GLU A 29 -9.41 -4.92 0.32
CA GLU A 29 -9.49 -3.47 0.16
C GLU A 29 -8.48 -2.97 -0.86
N VAL A 30 -8.80 -1.82 -1.45
CA VAL A 30 -7.97 -1.14 -2.44
C VAL A 30 -7.57 0.22 -1.90
N VAL A 31 -6.27 0.42 -1.70
CA VAL A 31 -5.70 1.71 -1.30
C VAL A 31 -5.15 2.40 -2.54
N ARG A 32 -5.53 3.66 -2.76
CA ARG A 32 -5.07 4.46 -3.89
C ARG A 32 -4.04 5.48 -3.42
N VAL A 33 -2.90 5.52 -4.12
CA VAL A 33 -1.83 6.51 -3.91
C VAL A 33 -1.48 7.08 -5.27
N GLY A 34 -1.93 8.30 -5.56
CA GLY A 34 -1.80 8.91 -6.89
C GLY A 34 -2.36 8.01 -8.01
N ARG A 35 -1.50 7.65 -8.97
CA ARG A 35 -1.81 6.75 -10.10
C ARG A 35 -1.68 5.26 -9.78
N TYR A 36 -1.44 4.89 -8.52
CA TYR A 36 -1.26 3.50 -8.13
C TYR A 36 -2.44 3.01 -7.29
N GLN A 37 -2.88 1.78 -7.55
CA GLN A 37 -3.82 1.04 -6.73
C GLN A 37 -3.15 -0.19 -6.15
N PHE A 38 -3.24 -0.32 -4.83
CA PHE A 38 -2.77 -1.49 -4.08
C PHE A 38 -3.97 -2.26 -3.57
N LYS A 39 -4.23 -3.44 -4.14
CA LYS A 39 -5.22 -4.37 -3.59
C LYS A 39 -4.56 -5.26 -2.55
N ILE A 40 -5.13 -5.33 -1.34
CA ILE A 40 -4.62 -6.18 -0.28
C ILE A 40 -4.97 -7.64 -0.59
N ILE A 41 -3.95 -8.48 -0.74
CA ILE A 41 -4.10 -9.91 -1.06
C ILE A 41 -3.82 -10.78 0.16
N LYS A 42 -2.91 -10.36 1.04
CA LYS A 42 -2.62 -11.06 2.29
C LYS A 42 -2.17 -10.07 3.36
N VAL A 43 -2.80 -10.15 4.53
CA VAL A 43 -2.55 -9.28 5.68
C VAL A 43 -2.72 -10.09 6.98
N THR A 44 -1.93 -9.76 7.98
CA THR A 44 -2.09 -10.23 9.36
C THR A 44 -2.50 -9.05 10.25
N ALA A 45 -2.70 -9.28 11.56
CA ALA A 45 -3.00 -8.20 12.49
C ALA A 45 -1.93 -7.10 12.57
N THR A 46 -0.68 -7.39 12.16
CA THR A 46 0.47 -6.49 12.34
C THR A 46 1.30 -6.29 11.07
N LYS A 47 0.93 -6.93 9.94
CA LYS A 47 1.73 -6.87 8.72
C LYS A 47 0.90 -6.98 7.46
N ILE A 48 1.21 -6.13 6.48
CA ILE A 48 0.78 -6.30 5.09
C ILE A 48 1.81 -7.23 4.43
N GLU A 49 1.38 -8.42 4.00
CA GLU A 49 2.29 -9.44 3.48
C GLU A 49 2.35 -9.46 1.96
N LEU A 50 1.20 -9.27 1.30
CA LEU A 50 1.11 -9.30 -0.16
C LEU A 50 0.09 -8.29 -0.66
N VAL A 51 0.50 -7.51 -1.65
CA VAL A 51 -0.36 -6.57 -2.36
C VAL A 51 -0.24 -6.77 -3.85
N ARG A 52 -1.33 -6.49 -4.57
CA ARG A 52 -1.31 -6.38 -6.02
C ARG A 52 -1.28 -4.91 -6.39
N LEU A 53 -0.22 -4.49 -7.06
CA LEU A 53 -0.09 -3.16 -7.64
C LEU A 53 -0.77 -3.13 -9.01
N LYS A 54 -1.58 -2.10 -9.27
CA LYS A 54 -2.07 -1.70 -10.59
C LYS A 54 -1.73 -0.24 -10.82
N VAL A 55 -1.12 0.07 -11.96
CA VAL A 55 -0.93 1.45 -12.41
C VAL A 55 -2.20 1.86 -13.17
N LEU A 56 -2.76 3.01 -12.81
CA LEU A 56 -3.89 3.63 -13.48
C LEU A 56 -3.33 4.57 -14.57
N GLU A 57 -3.96 4.53 -15.73
CA GLU A 57 -3.71 5.46 -16.85
C GLU A 57 -4.15 6.89 -16.51
#